data_AF-A0A357V0Q4-F1
#
_entry.id   AF-A0A357V0Q4-F1
#
_cell.length_a   1.000
_cell.length_b   1.000
_cell.length_c   1.000
_cell.angle_alpha   90.00
_cell.angle_beta   90.00
_cell.angle_gamma   90.00
#
_symmetry.space_group_name_H-M   'P 1'
#
loop_
_entity.id
_entity.type
_entity.pdbx_description
1 polymer ?
#
loop_
_entity_poly.entity_id
_entity_poly.type
_entity_poly.pdbx_seq_one_letter_code
_entity_poly.pdbx_strand_id
1 'polypeptide(L)'
;MPNTPFSPFRFSDADLPRLSAPVGPDEVNRPEDVAKIETILNRLGYFRLNPSQGPSGIYHSELMGSLKAFQAANALVQDGVTDPRGPTVQLFAQQIAEDPGPDHID
;
A
#
# COMPACT_ATOMS: atom_id res chain seq x y z
N MET A 1 -27.07 14.73 9.45
CA MET A 1 -25.79 14.29 10.04
C MET A 1 -24.93 13.78 8.90
N PRO A 2 -23.78 14.38 8.56
CA PRO A 2 -22.88 13.76 7.60
C PRO A 2 -22.23 12.56 8.28
N ASN A 3 -22.54 11.37 7.76
CA ASN A 3 -21.97 10.11 8.21
C ASN A 3 -20.56 10.01 7.60
N THR A 4 -19.60 10.70 8.23
CA THR A 4 -18.21 10.65 7.79
C THR A 4 -17.69 9.24 8.06
N PRO A 5 -17.27 8.47 7.04
CA PRO A 5 -16.59 7.22 7.30
C PRO A 5 -15.22 7.58 7.91
N PHE A 6 -15.11 7.43 9.23
CA PHE A 6 -13.83 7.54 9.92
C PHE A 6 -13.01 6.31 9.54
N SER A 7 -12.28 6.37 8.43
CA SER A 7 -11.14 5.48 8.27
C SER A 7 -10.16 5.82 9.39
N PRO A 8 -9.86 4.90 10.33
CA PRO A 8 -9.03 5.20 11.50
C PRO A 8 -7.57 5.47 11.12
N PHE A 9 -7.19 5.15 9.89
CA PHE A 9 -5.86 5.28 9.34
C PHE A 9 -5.78 6.48 8.40
N ARG A 10 -5.11 7.56 8.85
CA ARG A 10 -4.70 8.68 8.02
C ARG A 10 -3.18 8.72 7.96
N PHE A 11 -2.63 8.53 6.77
CA PHE A 11 -1.19 8.59 6.53
C PHE A 11 -0.85 9.75 5.59
N SER A 12 0.29 10.37 5.83
CA SER A 12 0.89 11.30 4.88
C SER A 12 1.63 10.52 3.79
N ASP A 13 1.76 11.13 2.61
CA ASP A 13 2.41 10.52 1.45
C ASP A 13 3.84 10.04 1.76
N ALA A 14 4.61 10.87 2.46
CA ALA A 14 5.95 10.54 2.93
C ALA A 14 5.99 9.43 4.01
N ASP A 15 4.88 9.18 4.71
CA ASP A 15 4.77 8.15 5.76
C ASP A 15 4.23 6.81 5.25
N LEU A 16 3.61 6.79 4.06
CA LEU A 16 3.13 5.56 3.43
C LEU A 16 4.24 4.53 3.23
N PRO A 17 5.38 4.85 2.59
CA PRO A 17 6.45 3.87 2.43
C PRO A 17 7.17 3.56 3.75
N ARG A 18 6.97 4.35 4.81
CA ARG A 18 7.65 4.12 6.09
C ARG A 18 6.91 3.07 6.89
N LEU A 19 7.26 1.80 6.70
CA LEU A 19 6.69 0.70 7.48
C LEU A 19 7.42 0.54 8.82
N SER A 20 6.67 0.24 9.87
CA SER A 20 7.18 -0.05 11.21
C SER A 20 7.64 -1.51 11.32
N ALA A 21 7.02 -2.42 10.58
CA ALA A 21 7.35 -3.83 10.51
C ALA A 21 7.15 -4.40 9.09
N PRO A 22 7.81 -5.51 8.75
CA PRO A 22 7.56 -6.25 7.51
C PRO A 22 6.12 -6.78 7.43
N VAL A 23 5.60 -6.84 6.21
CA VAL A 23 4.24 -7.29 5.87
C VAL A 23 4.32 -8.38 4.80
N GLY A 24 3.67 -9.52 5.00
CA GLY A 24 3.77 -10.70 4.16
C GLY A 24 3.08 -11.91 4.79
N PRO A 25 2.95 -13.05 4.08
CA PRO A 25 2.19 -14.21 4.55
C PRO A 25 2.66 -14.78 5.91
N ASP A 26 3.95 -14.61 6.25
CA ASP A 26 4.56 -15.12 7.49
C ASP A 26 5.17 -14.00 8.36
N GLU A 27 4.77 -12.75 8.12
CA GLU A 27 5.31 -11.57 8.81
C GLU A 27 4.36 -11.03 9.90
N VAL A 28 4.82 -10.02 10.62
CA VAL A 28 4.06 -9.38 11.71
C VAL A 28 2.72 -8.82 11.24
N ASN A 29 2.65 -8.33 9.99
CA ASN A 29 1.42 -7.81 9.38
C ASN A 29 0.71 -6.78 10.28
N ARG A 30 1.46 -5.79 10.76
CA ARG A 30 0.87 -4.78 11.64
C ARG A 30 -0.23 -4.05 10.87
N PRO A 31 -1.40 -3.81 11.49
CA PRO A 31 -2.54 -3.25 10.78
C PRO A 31 -2.26 -1.85 10.23
N GLU A 32 -1.42 -1.07 10.92
CA GLU A 32 -0.94 0.23 10.42
C GLU A 32 -0.15 0.09 9.10
N ASP A 33 0.74 -0.91 9.00
CA ASP A 33 1.64 -1.12 7.86
C ASP A 33 0.90 -1.73 6.69
N VAL A 34 0.02 -2.70 6.97
CA VAL A 34 -0.89 -3.27 5.98
C VAL A 34 -1.78 -2.17 5.39
N ALA A 35 -2.34 -1.29 6.22
CA ALA A 35 -3.19 -0.21 5.76
C ALA A 35 -2.43 0.80 4.88
N LYS A 36 -1.15 1.05 5.17
CA LYS A 36 -0.29 1.85 4.30
C LYS A 36 -0.12 1.19 2.94
N ILE A 37 0.21 -0.09 2.89
CA ILE A 37 0.39 -0.84 1.63
C ILE A 37 -0.90 -0.87 0.81
N GLU A 38 -2.05 -1.13 1.43
CA GLU A 38 -3.35 -1.05 0.76
C GLU A 38 -3.57 0.33 0.12
N THR A 39 -3.23 1.40 0.86
CA THR A 39 -3.35 2.79 0.38
C THR A 39 -2.42 3.06 -0.80
N ILE A 40 -1.17 2.61 -0.71
CA ILE A 40 -0.18 2.77 -1.79
C ILE A 40 -0.65 2.04 -3.04
N LEU A 41 -0.97 0.74 -2.93
CA LEU A 41 -1.42 -0.05 -4.06
C LEU A 41 -2.71 0.50 -4.66
N ASN A 42 -3.57 1.12 -3.83
CA ASN A 42 -4.76 1.78 -4.32
C ASN A 42 -4.44 3.02 -5.16
N ARG A 43 -3.47 3.83 -4.74
CA ARG A 43 -2.99 4.98 -5.51
C ARG A 43 -2.34 4.56 -6.83
N LEU A 44 -1.52 3.50 -6.78
CA LEU A 44 -0.85 2.93 -7.95
C LEU A 44 -1.81 2.15 -8.88
N GLY A 45 -3.10 2.03 -8.52
CA GLY A 45 -4.11 1.35 -9.33
C GLY A 45 -4.09 -0.19 -9.27
N TYR A 46 -3.22 -0.78 -8.44
CA TYR A 46 -3.14 -2.23 -8.22
C TYR A 46 -4.17 -2.76 -7.22
N PHE A 47 -4.75 -1.89 -6.39
CA PHE A 47 -5.74 -2.25 -5.38
C PHE A 47 -6.93 -1.29 -5.37
N ARG A 48 -8.10 -1.74 -4.92
CA ARG A 48 -9.32 -0.92 -4.90
C ARG A 48 -9.82 -0.82 -3.48
N LEU A 49 -9.47 0.28 -2.82
CA LEU A 49 -10.01 0.60 -1.52
C LEU A 49 -11.44 1.13 -1.64
N ASN A 50 -12.29 0.71 -0.70
CA ASN A 50 -13.62 1.29 -0.57
C ASN A 50 -13.49 2.67 0.08
N PRO A 51 -13.88 3.77 -0.59
CA PRO A 51 -13.77 5.12 -0.02
C PRO A 51 -14.64 5.31 1.24
N SER A 52 -15.66 4.47 1.42
CA SER A 52 -16.54 4.50 2.59
C SER A 52 -16.04 3.67 3.78
N GLN A 53 -14.99 2.86 3.61
CA GLN A 53 -14.41 2.05 4.69
C GLN A 53 -12.95 2.42 4.93
N GLY A 54 -12.20 2.69 3.86
CA GLY A 54 -10.76 2.89 3.88
C GLY A 54 -9.99 1.58 3.95
N PRO A 55 -8.68 1.65 4.21
CA PRO A 55 -7.87 0.46 4.38
C PRO A 55 -8.26 -0.32 5.64
N SER A 56 -8.29 -1.65 5.52
CA SER A 56 -8.72 -2.53 6.61
C SER A 56 -7.59 -2.78 7.60
N GLY A 57 -6.34 -2.71 7.15
CA GLY A 57 -5.17 -3.10 7.94
C GLY A 57 -5.08 -4.61 8.15
N ILE A 58 -5.70 -5.41 7.28
CA ILE A 58 -5.71 -6.87 7.39
C ILE A 58 -5.03 -7.46 6.17
N TYR A 59 -4.02 -8.29 6.38
CA TYR A 59 -3.34 -8.93 5.26
C TYR A 59 -4.24 -10.06 4.73
N HIS A 60 -4.76 -9.88 3.51
CA HIS A 60 -5.66 -10.83 2.86
C HIS A 60 -5.11 -11.25 1.48
N SER A 61 -5.66 -12.34 0.92
CA SER A 61 -5.16 -12.92 -0.33
C SER A 61 -5.23 -11.96 -1.53
N GLU A 62 -6.23 -11.07 -1.59
CA GLU A 62 -6.28 -10.05 -2.66
C GLU A 62 -5.13 -9.05 -2.55
N LEU A 63 -4.80 -8.60 -1.33
CA LEU A 63 -3.65 -7.71 -1.10
C LEU A 63 -2.35 -8.39 -1.50
N MET A 64 -2.18 -9.66 -1.14
CA MET A 64 -1.04 -10.48 -1.56
C MET A 64 -0.96 -10.58 -3.10
N GLY A 65 -2.08 -10.77 -3.78
CA GLY A 65 -2.16 -10.78 -5.25
C GLY A 65 -1.70 -9.45 -5.86
N SER A 66 -2.22 -8.33 -5.34
CA SER A 66 -1.82 -6.98 -5.76
C SER A 66 -0.34 -6.70 -5.50
N LEU A 67 0.20 -7.12 -4.36
CA LEU A 67 1.62 -7.02 -4.02
C LEU A 67 2.49 -7.79 -5.01
N LYS A 68 2.14 -9.05 -5.29
CA LYS A 68 2.88 -9.86 -6.26
C LYS A 68 2.82 -9.29 -7.67
N ALA A 69 1.67 -8.74 -8.07
CA ALA A 69 1.52 -8.08 -9.36
C ALA A 69 2.41 -6.82 -9.46
N PHE A 70 2.47 -6.01 -8.40
CA PHE A 70 3.36 -4.86 -8.33
C PHE A 70 4.83 -5.29 -8.37
N GLN A 71 5.21 -6.30 -7.58
CA GLN A 71 6.56 -6.86 -7.58
C GLN A 71 6.93 -7.39 -8.97
N ALA A 72 6.03 -8.14 -9.62
CA ALA A 72 6.22 -8.66 -10.97
C ALA A 72 6.42 -7.55 -12.01
N ALA A 73 5.58 -6.51 -11.95
CA ALA A 73 5.65 -5.37 -12.87
C ALA A 73 6.99 -4.61 -12.76
N ASN A 74 7.58 -4.61 -11.57
CA ASN A 74 8.85 -3.92 -11.28
C ASN A 74 10.06 -4.86 -11.24
N ALA A 75 9.94 -6.08 -11.80
CA ALA A 75 11.00 -7.10 -11.82
C ALA A 75 11.60 -7.43 -10.43
N LEU A 76 10.80 -7.31 -9.38
CA LEU A 76 11.12 -7.76 -8.02
C LEU A 76 10.74 -9.23 -7.80
N VAL A 77 11.20 -9.77 -6.68
CA VAL A 77 10.80 -11.10 -6.21
C VAL A 77 9.32 -11.08 -5.83
N GLN A 78 8.53 -11.98 -6.41
CA GLN A 78 7.06 -12.07 -6.24
C GLN A 78 6.68 -12.87 -4.99
N ASP A 79 7.38 -12.61 -3.89
CA ASP A 79 7.18 -13.27 -2.60
C ASP A 79 5.91 -12.74 -1.89
N GLY A 80 5.41 -11.56 -2.26
CA GLY A 80 4.31 -10.90 -1.57
C GLY A 80 4.72 -10.32 -0.21
N VAL A 81 6.02 -10.18 0.03
CA VAL A 81 6.63 -9.62 1.23
C VAL A 81 7.09 -8.19 0.96
N THR A 82 6.72 -7.30 1.87
CA THR A 82 7.08 -5.89 1.86
C THR A 82 7.90 -5.59 3.10
N ASP A 83 9.22 -5.62 2.95
CA ASP A 83 10.14 -5.26 4.04
C ASP A 83 10.36 -3.73 4.08
N PRO A 84 10.30 -3.09 5.26
CA PRO A 84 10.55 -1.65 5.43
C PRO A 84 11.89 -1.15 4.87
N ARG A 85 12.90 -2.01 4.81
CA ARG A 85 14.24 -1.72 4.30
C ARG A 85 14.48 -2.40 2.95
N GLY A 86 13.50 -3.13 2.44
CA GLY A 86 13.57 -3.84 1.19
C GLY A 86 13.35 -2.96 -0.04
N PRO A 87 13.62 -3.51 -1.23
CA PRO A 87 13.44 -2.79 -2.50
C PRO A 87 11.97 -2.47 -2.80
N THR A 88 11.01 -3.28 -2.32
CA THR A 88 9.56 -3.05 -2.50
C THR A 88 9.13 -1.69 -1.96
N VAL A 89 9.55 -1.36 -0.74
CA VAL A 89 9.22 -0.08 -0.07
C VAL A 89 9.92 1.09 -0.73
N GLN A 90 11.18 0.91 -1.16
CA GLN A 90 11.91 1.94 -1.89
C GLN A 90 11.21 2.26 -3.21
N LEU A 91 10.68 1.25 -3.90
CA LEU A 91 9.90 1.43 -5.12
C LEU A 91 8.55 2.09 -4.86
N PHE A 92 7.86 1.77 -3.75
CA PHE A 92 6.69 2.53 -3.36
C PHE A 92 7.00 4.01 -3.17
N ALA A 93 8.06 4.34 -2.42
CA ALA A 93 8.47 5.73 -2.24
C ALA A 93 8.78 6.43 -3.57
N GLN A 94 9.45 5.73 -4.49
CA GLN A 94 9.75 6.25 -5.83
C GLN A 94 8.49 6.46 -6.65
N GLN A 95 7.62 5.46 -6.77
CA GLN A 95 6.41 5.53 -7.59
C GLN A 95 5.41 6.57 -7.09
N ILE A 96 5.26 6.72 -5.77
CA ILE A 96 4.37 7.75 -5.21
C ILE A 96 4.97 9.15 -5.44
N ALA A 97 6.31 9.28 -5.42
CA ALA A 97 6.99 10.54 -5.73
C ALA A 97 6.99 10.87 -7.23
N GLU A 98 7.07 9.86 -8.10
CA GLU A 98 7.09 9.99 -9.57
C GLU A 98 5.69 10.22 -10.15
N ASP A 99 4.67 9.55 -9.60
CA ASP A 99 3.26 9.73 -9.98
C ASP A 99 2.46 10.23 -8.77
N PRO A 100 2.34 11.56 -8.56
CA PRO A 100 1.61 12.13 -7.42
C PRO A 100 0.08 11.90 -7.46
N GLY A 101 -0.44 10.97 -8.27
CA GLY A 101 -1.86 10.88 -8.61
C GLY A 101 -2.25 11.88 -9.70
N PRO A 102 -3.46 11.78 -10.28
CA PRO A 102 -3.78 12.38 -11.58
C PRO A 102 -3.89 13.90 -11.50
N ASP A 103 -2.75 14.57 -11.64
CA ASP A 103 -2.58 15.88 -12.27
C ASP A 103 -1.84 15.71 -13.61
N HIS A 104 -1.98 14.55 -14.26
CA HIS A 104 -1.49 14.37 -15.63
C HIS A 104 -2.46 15.08 -16.59
N ILE A 105 -2.34 16.40 -16.66
CA ILE A 105 -2.81 17.22 -17.78
C ILE A 105 -1.65 17.26 -18.78
N ASP A 106 -1.73 16.42 -19.81
CA ASP A 106 -1.04 16.67 -21.09
C ASP A 106 -2.10 16.97 -22.16
#